data_AF-A0A7Z8VFW5-F1
#
_entry.id   AF-A0A7Z8VFW5-F1
#
_cell.length_a   1.000
_cell.length_b   1.000
_cell.length_c   1.000
_cell.angle_alpha   90.00
_cell.angle_beta   90.00
_cell.angle_gamma   90.00
#
_symmetry.space_group_name_H-M   'P 1'
#
loop_
_entity.id
_entity.type
_entity.pdbx_description
1 polymer ?
#
loop_
_entity_poly.entity_id
_entity_poly.type
_entity_poly.pdbx_seq_one_letter_code
_entity_poly.pdbx_strand_id
1 'polypeptide(L)'
;EESSPTANWSINFHEDVIALTNTSNNYMHTTSAGFSFEDVDDTMPDILGVIAFHSYYAPTGFDPSLITFDANHIYVDLKGSKCSLLCHFEESPTRYKNRIILKVIFAVDYPRVDTLLNAIESVNAVNFPSHKESYIPRWETSYKRYYPTSNNYLKVENNTVYMEGDDYEGLVNSGTLDTLYETYNVPATVDTLQSFEGHNIYVNYAFNHLSE
;
A
#
# COMPACT_ATOMS: atom_id res chain seq x y z
N GLU A 1 -19.67 24.77 -20.02
CA GLU A 1 -18.60 23.84 -20.43
C GLU A 1 -18.29 22.97 -19.24
N GLU A 2 -18.74 21.71 -19.28
CA GLU A 2 -18.41 20.72 -18.26
C GLU A 2 -16.95 20.31 -18.47
N SER A 3 -16.05 20.87 -17.67
CA SER A 3 -14.70 20.35 -17.60
C SER A 3 -14.76 19.00 -16.88
N SER A 4 -14.19 17.97 -17.51
CA SER A 4 -14.03 16.65 -16.91
C SER A 4 -13.40 16.80 -15.51
N PRO A 5 -13.94 16.19 -14.44
CA PRO A 5 -13.44 16.33 -13.07
C PRO A 5 -11.99 15.86 -12.88
N THR A 6 -11.50 15.00 -13.78
CA THR A 6 -10.10 14.59 -13.86
C THR A 6 -9.14 15.75 -14.16
N ALA A 7 -9.61 16.89 -14.70
CA ALA A 7 -8.78 18.06 -14.97
C ALA A 7 -8.28 18.76 -13.69
N ASN A 8 -8.87 18.47 -12.53
CA ASN A 8 -8.62 19.17 -11.28
C ASN A 8 -7.96 18.30 -10.20
N TRP A 9 -7.43 17.13 -10.57
CA TRP A 9 -6.74 16.25 -9.64
C TRP A 9 -5.47 15.68 -10.27
N SER A 10 -4.34 15.88 -9.60
CA SER A 10 -3.08 15.20 -9.90
C SER A 10 -3.06 13.86 -9.18
N ILE A 11 -2.75 12.80 -9.91
CA ILE A 11 -2.70 11.43 -9.42
C ILE A 11 -1.27 10.94 -9.62
N ASN A 12 -0.64 10.47 -8.55
CA ASN A 12 0.72 9.96 -8.57
C ASN A 12 0.76 8.59 -7.91
N PHE A 13 1.49 7.68 -8.52
CA PHE A 13 1.76 6.35 -8.00
C PHE A 13 3.24 6.23 -7.66
N HIS A 14 3.57 5.69 -6.51
CA HIS A 14 4.93 5.33 -6.16
C HIS A 14 4.88 4.06 -5.31
N GLU A 15 5.35 2.95 -5.89
CA GLU A 15 5.27 1.63 -5.27
C GLU A 15 3.82 1.32 -4.84
N ASP A 16 3.59 1.18 -3.54
CA ASP A 16 2.30 0.85 -2.92
C ASP A 16 1.56 2.10 -2.39
N VAL A 17 1.92 3.28 -2.89
CA VAL A 17 1.30 4.55 -2.50
C VAL A 17 0.59 5.20 -3.69
N ILE A 18 -0.68 5.56 -3.47
CA ILE A 18 -1.48 6.40 -4.38
C ILE A 18 -1.65 7.77 -3.75
N ALA A 19 -1.24 8.83 -4.45
CA ALA A 19 -1.40 10.20 -4.00
C ALA A 19 -2.32 10.99 -4.94
N LEU A 20 -3.45 11.43 -4.41
CA LEU A 20 -4.45 12.27 -5.05
C LEU A 20 -4.32 13.71 -4.54
N THR A 21 -4.01 14.66 -5.41
CA THR A 21 -3.89 16.08 -5.05
C THR A 21 -4.86 16.91 -5.86
N ASN A 22 -5.82 17.55 -5.20
CA ASN A 22 -6.74 18.45 -5.88
C ASN A 22 -6.05 19.76 -6.27
N THR A 23 -6.16 20.14 -7.54
CA THR A 23 -5.57 21.36 -8.11
C THR A 23 -6.61 22.47 -8.33
N SER A 24 -7.87 22.25 -7.96
CA SER A 24 -8.92 23.27 -8.01
C SER A 24 -8.90 24.16 -6.78
N ASN A 25 -9.26 25.43 -6.98
CA ASN A 25 -9.47 26.38 -5.89
C ASN A 25 -10.79 26.15 -5.12
N ASN A 26 -11.72 25.39 -5.71
CA ASN A 26 -13.02 25.13 -5.09
C ASN A 26 -13.67 23.86 -5.66
N TYR A 27 -14.16 22.98 -4.78
CA TYR A 27 -15.07 21.89 -5.14
C TYR A 27 -15.89 21.43 -3.93
N MET A 28 -17.03 20.79 -4.18
CA MET A 28 -17.81 20.13 -3.15
C MET A 28 -18.49 18.90 -3.75
N HIS A 29 -18.30 17.74 -3.12
CA HIS A 29 -18.99 16.50 -3.48
C HIS A 29 -20.06 16.19 -2.43
N THR A 30 -21.31 16.55 -2.71
CA THR A 30 -22.45 16.26 -1.83
C THR A 30 -23.05 14.87 -2.06
N THR A 31 -22.82 14.29 -3.24
CA THR A 31 -23.21 12.93 -3.63
C THR A 31 -21.98 12.05 -3.83
N SER A 32 -22.20 10.74 -3.98
CA SER A 32 -21.11 9.79 -4.26
C SER A 32 -20.49 10.09 -5.62
N ALA A 33 -19.20 10.38 -5.60
CA ALA A 33 -18.37 10.62 -6.77
C ALA A 33 -16.93 10.37 -6.35
N GLY A 34 -16.11 9.79 -7.21
CA GLY A 34 -14.82 9.32 -6.75
C GLY A 34 -13.88 8.82 -7.82
N PHE A 35 -12.79 8.24 -7.34
CA PHE A 35 -11.78 7.62 -8.19
C PHE A 35 -11.90 6.11 -8.10
N SER A 36 -11.90 5.47 -9.26
CA SER A 36 -11.77 4.03 -9.42
C SER A 36 -10.36 3.72 -9.93
N PHE A 37 -9.66 2.87 -9.20
CA PHE A 37 -8.39 2.29 -9.62
C PHE A 37 -8.63 0.80 -9.83
N GLU A 38 -8.27 0.31 -11.01
CA GLU A 38 -8.56 -1.06 -11.41
C GLU A 38 -7.30 -1.68 -12.01
N ASP A 39 -6.94 -2.86 -11.52
CA ASP A 39 -5.99 -3.75 -12.17
C ASP A 39 -6.70 -4.50 -13.30
N VAL A 40 -6.83 -3.84 -14.45
CA VAL A 40 -7.60 -4.36 -15.59
C VAL A 40 -6.98 -5.64 -16.15
N ASP A 41 -5.65 -5.77 -16.07
CA ASP A 41 -4.91 -6.88 -16.64
C ASP A 41 -4.65 -8.01 -15.63
N ASP A 42 -5.08 -7.86 -14.36
CA ASP A 42 -4.90 -8.84 -13.27
C ASP A 42 -3.41 -9.23 -13.09
N THR A 43 -2.55 -8.22 -13.09
CA THR A 43 -1.08 -8.38 -13.07
C THR A 43 -0.44 -7.95 -11.75
N MET A 44 -1.17 -7.25 -10.90
CA MET A 44 -0.77 -6.88 -9.56
C MET A 44 -1.17 -7.99 -8.57
N PRO A 45 -0.43 -8.15 -7.47
CA PRO A 45 -0.88 -9.05 -6.41
C PRO A 45 -2.17 -8.55 -5.77
N ASP A 46 -3.00 -9.46 -5.25
CA ASP A 46 -4.29 -9.14 -4.62
C ASP A 46 -4.16 -8.01 -3.58
N ILE A 47 -5.09 -7.06 -3.58
CA ILE A 47 -5.17 -6.02 -2.55
C ILE A 47 -5.81 -6.61 -1.29
N LEU A 48 -5.08 -6.55 -0.18
CA LEU A 48 -5.52 -6.98 1.15
C LEU A 48 -6.02 -5.82 2.02
N GLY A 49 -5.64 -4.60 1.69
CA GLY A 49 -5.99 -3.43 2.48
C GLY A 49 -5.70 -2.11 1.77
N VAL A 50 -6.50 -1.09 2.08
CA VAL A 50 -6.23 0.29 1.69
C VAL A 50 -6.40 1.19 2.90
N ILE A 51 -5.37 1.96 3.21
CA ILE A 51 -5.35 2.87 4.37
C ILE A 51 -5.16 4.30 3.88
N ALA A 52 -6.07 5.21 4.26
CA ALA A 52 -5.83 6.64 4.09
C ALA A 52 -4.81 7.12 5.14
N PHE A 53 -3.60 7.41 4.70
CA PHE A 53 -2.54 7.92 5.55
C PHE A 53 -2.58 9.45 5.61
N HIS A 54 -2.14 10.01 6.73
CA HIS A 54 -2.07 11.46 6.95
C HIS A 54 -3.38 12.22 6.61
N SER A 55 -4.51 11.78 7.18
CA SER A 55 -5.82 12.43 6.99
C SER A 55 -5.84 13.92 7.35
N TYR A 56 -4.85 14.43 8.08
CA TYR A 56 -4.64 15.85 8.32
C TYR A 56 -4.49 16.69 7.02
N TYR A 57 -3.98 16.11 5.94
CA TYR A 57 -3.84 16.78 4.63
C TYR A 57 -5.07 16.59 3.73
N ALA A 58 -6.01 15.74 4.14
CA ALA A 58 -7.18 15.45 3.35
C ALA A 58 -8.10 16.68 3.26
N PRO A 59 -8.85 16.81 2.16
CA PRO A 59 -9.91 17.80 2.05
C PRO A 59 -10.89 17.71 3.21
N THR A 60 -11.47 18.85 3.58
CA THR A 60 -12.44 18.89 4.69
C THR A 60 -13.63 17.98 4.37
N GLY A 61 -14.03 17.13 5.32
CA GLY A 61 -15.16 16.22 5.15
C GLY A 61 -14.86 14.96 4.35
N PHE A 62 -13.61 14.72 3.93
CA PHE A 62 -13.20 13.42 3.43
C PHE A 62 -13.33 12.35 4.53
N ASP A 63 -14.00 11.25 4.21
CA ASP A 63 -14.25 10.13 5.13
C ASP A 63 -13.52 8.88 4.63
N PRO A 64 -12.40 8.47 5.27
CA PRO A 64 -11.67 7.27 4.91
C PRO A 64 -12.48 5.97 4.97
N SER A 65 -13.57 5.93 5.72
CA SER A 65 -14.42 4.73 5.81
C SER A 65 -15.24 4.45 4.55
N LEU A 66 -15.31 5.42 3.63
CA LEU A 66 -15.94 5.28 2.33
C LEU A 66 -14.98 4.76 1.25
N ILE A 67 -13.74 4.41 1.63
CA ILE A 67 -12.85 3.67 0.75
C ILE A 67 -13.27 2.21 0.77
N THR A 68 -13.49 1.66 -0.42
CA THR A 68 -13.80 0.24 -0.62
C THR A 68 -12.76 -0.37 -1.55
N PHE A 69 -12.49 -1.66 -1.37
CA PHE A 69 -11.56 -2.39 -2.21
C PHE A 69 -11.94 -3.88 -2.25
N ASP A 70 -11.51 -4.54 -3.31
CA ASP A 70 -11.41 -6.00 -3.43
C ASP A 70 -10.01 -6.37 -3.93
N ALA A 71 -9.79 -7.60 -4.41
CA ALA A 71 -8.48 -8.06 -4.86
C ALA A 71 -7.86 -7.17 -5.95
N ASN A 72 -8.66 -6.59 -6.85
CA ASN A 72 -8.17 -5.93 -8.06
C ASN A 72 -8.68 -4.50 -8.22
N HIS A 73 -9.52 -4.03 -7.28
CA HIS A 73 -10.21 -2.76 -7.38
C HIS A 73 -10.09 -1.94 -6.10
N ILE A 74 -9.91 -0.63 -6.27
CA ILE A 74 -10.02 0.36 -5.19
C ILE A 74 -10.98 1.46 -5.65
N TYR A 75 -11.99 1.73 -4.83
CA TYR A 75 -12.86 2.89 -4.99
C TYR A 75 -12.71 3.86 -3.82
N VAL A 76 -12.42 5.12 -4.16
CA VAL A 76 -12.27 6.23 -3.22
C VAL A 76 -13.46 7.17 -3.40
N ASP A 77 -14.45 7.08 -2.52
CA ASP A 77 -15.59 7.99 -2.53
C ASP A 77 -15.22 9.35 -1.91
N LEU A 78 -15.50 10.42 -2.64
CA LEU A 78 -15.30 11.80 -2.21
C LEU A 78 -16.57 12.39 -1.57
N LYS A 79 -17.64 11.62 -1.37
CA LYS A 79 -18.88 12.09 -0.73
C LYS A 79 -18.59 12.79 0.60
N GLY A 80 -19.09 14.01 0.74
CA GLY A 80 -18.87 14.87 1.91
C GLY A 80 -17.59 15.69 1.85
N SER A 81 -16.64 15.32 0.98
CA SER A 81 -15.40 16.06 0.81
C SER A 81 -15.65 17.36 0.06
N LYS A 82 -14.98 18.41 0.54
CA LYS A 82 -15.02 19.72 -0.06
C LYS A 82 -13.68 20.40 0.06
N CYS A 83 -13.45 21.28 -0.89
CA CYS A 83 -12.35 22.20 -0.85
C CYS A 83 -12.81 23.62 -1.16
N SER A 84 -12.40 24.58 -0.34
CA SER A 84 -12.60 26.02 -0.57
C SER A 84 -11.24 26.73 -0.60
N LEU A 85 -11.22 28.06 -0.75
CA LEU A 85 -10.01 28.91 -0.74
C LEU A 85 -8.97 28.53 0.36
N LEU A 86 -9.42 27.96 1.48
CA LEU A 86 -8.59 27.55 2.62
C LEU A 86 -7.98 26.14 2.50
N CYS A 87 -8.11 25.43 1.38
CA CYS A 87 -7.32 24.20 1.16
C CYS A 87 -5.90 24.49 0.69
N HIS A 88 -5.62 25.71 0.24
CA HIS A 88 -4.29 26.15 -0.15
C HIS A 88 -3.73 27.03 0.98
N PHE A 89 -3.76 26.48 2.20
CA PHE A 89 -3.47 27.21 3.43
C PHE A 89 -2.02 27.00 3.87
N GLU A 90 -1.32 28.11 4.11
CA GLU A 90 0.12 28.17 4.35
C GLU A 90 0.60 27.46 5.63
N GLU A 91 -0.28 27.20 6.61
CA GLU A 91 0.11 26.54 7.88
C GLU A 91 0.30 25.02 7.80
N SER A 92 -0.04 24.37 6.67
CA SER A 92 0.31 22.96 6.48
C SER A 92 1.81 22.81 6.21
N PRO A 93 2.52 21.79 6.74
CA PRO A 93 3.91 21.48 6.37
C PRO A 93 4.15 21.33 4.86
N THR A 94 3.10 20.96 4.11
CA THR A 94 3.10 20.89 2.64
C THR A 94 2.54 22.14 1.96
N ARG A 95 2.01 23.10 2.73
CA ARG A 95 1.24 24.30 2.33
C ARG A 95 -0.16 24.04 1.75
N TYR A 96 -0.65 22.80 1.81
CA TYR A 96 -1.98 22.44 1.27
C TYR A 96 -2.74 21.38 2.11
N LYS A 97 -4.07 21.50 2.16
CA LYS A 97 -5.10 20.54 2.69
C LYS A 97 -6.01 20.07 1.57
N ASN A 98 -5.41 19.51 0.53
CA ASN A 98 -6.06 19.12 -0.71
C ASN A 98 -5.59 17.73 -1.18
N ARG A 99 -4.96 16.96 -0.30
CA ARG A 99 -4.24 15.73 -0.67
C ARG A 99 -4.77 14.52 0.10
N ILE A 100 -5.20 13.51 -0.65
CA ILE A 100 -5.53 12.19 -0.12
C ILE A 100 -4.36 11.27 -0.47
N ILE A 101 -3.79 10.60 0.54
CA ILE A 101 -2.68 9.67 0.38
C ILE A 101 -3.17 8.32 0.83
N LEU A 102 -3.08 7.33 -0.05
CA LEU A 102 -3.47 5.96 0.22
C LEU A 102 -2.21 5.09 0.25
N LYS A 103 -2.11 4.25 1.27
CA LYS A 103 -1.18 3.12 1.32
C LYS A 103 -1.98 1.87 0.97
N VAL A 104 -1.61 1.22 -0.13
CA VAL A 104 -2.18 -0.05 -0.56
C VAL A 104 -1.36 -1.16 0.07
N ILE A 105 -2.03 -2.19 0.58
CA ILE A 105 -1.42 -3.38 1.15
C ILE A 105 -1.73 -4.49 0.18
N PHE A 106 -0.71 -4.96 -0.52
CA PHE A 106 -0.83 -6.09 -1.43
C PHE A 106 -0.54 -7.40 -0.71
N ALA A 107 -1.11 -8.49 -1.22
CA ALA A 107 -0.69 -9.83 -0.96
C ALA A 107 0.71 -9.97 -1.53
N VAL A 108 1.73 -9.77 -0.69
CA VAL A 108 3.07 -10.25 -1.05
C VAL A 108 2.92 -11.74 -1.37
N ASP A 109 3.70 -12.27 -2.31
CA ASP A 109 3.77 -13.71 -2.58
C ASP A 109 4.33 -14.42 -1.33
N TYR A 110 3.48 -14.56 -0.31
CA TYR A 110 3.82 -15.12 0.99
C TYR A 110 4.33 -16.56 0.84
N PRO A 111 3.83 -17.40 -0.07
CA PRO A 111 4.47 -18.69 -0.37
C PRO A 111 5.94 -18.57 -0.82
N ARG A 112 6.28 -17.60 -1.68
CA ARG A 112 7.67 -17.37 -2.10
C ARG A 112 8.51 -16.73 -1.01
N VAL A 113 7.95 -15.79 -0.24
CA VAL A 113 8.60 -15.22 0.93
C VAL A 113 8.87 -16.32 1.95
N ASP A 114 7.89 -17.16 2.27
CA ASP A 114 8.05 -18.29 3.18
C ASP A 114 9.11 -19.28 2.67
N THR A 115 9.18 -19.51 1.36
CA THR A 115 10.26 -20.30 0.74
C THR A 115 11.62 -19.66 0.96
N LEU A 116 11.73 -18.33 0.82
CA LEU A 116 12.96 -17.60 1.14
C LEU A 116 13.30 -17.67 2.64
N LEU A 117 12.34 -17.47 3.53
CA LEU A 117 12.57 -17.56 4.97
C LEU A 117 13.05 -18.97 5.35
N ASN A 118 12.46 -20.02 4.78
CA ASN A 118 12.93 -21.40 4.94
C ASN A 118 14.38 -21.59 4.45
N ALA A 119 14.77 -20.92 3.36
CA ALA A 119 16.14 -20.97 2.85
C ALA A 119 17.12 -20.26 3.81
N ILE A 120 16.75 -19.11 4.36
CA ILE A 120 17.54 -18.39 5.38
C ILE A 120 17.71 -19.24 6.64
N GLU A 121 16.64 -19.88 7.10
CA GLU A 121 16.64 -20.80 8.25
C GLU A 121 17.64 -21.94 8.06
N SER A 122 17.70 -22.52 6.85
CA SER A 122 18.59 -23.64 6.55
C SER A 122 20.08 -23.30 6.71
N VAL A 123 20.44 -22.03 6.53
CA VAL A 123 21.82 -21.53 6.66
C VAL A 123 22.09 -21.01 8.07
N ASN A 124 21.05 -20.58 8.79
CA ASN A 124 21.18 -19.97 10.11
C ASN A 124 20.24 -20.63 11.15
N ALA A 125 20.27 -21.96 11.21
CA ALA A 125 19.40 -22.75 12.07
C ALA A 125 19.63 -22.53 13.57
N VAL A 126 20.79 -21.98 13.96
CA VAL A 126 21.08 -21.65 15.37
C VAL A 126 20.16 -20.52 15.84
N ASN A 127 20.05 -19.46 15.04
CA ASN A 127 19.22 -18.30 15.36
C ASN A 127 17.75 -18.52 15.00
N PHE A 128 17.48 -19.42 14.03
CA PHE A 128 16.15 -19.72 13.49
C PHE A 128 15.83 -21.23 13.50
N PRO A 129 15.68 -21.86 14.67
CA PRO A 129 15.61 -23.33 14.78
C PRO A 129 14.25 -23.92 14.43
N SER A 130 13.16 -23.31 14.90
CA SER A 130 11.78 -23.72 14.64
C SER A 130 10.88 -22.50 14.76
N HIS A 131 10.03 -22.29 13.77
CA HIS A 131 9.13 -21.15 13.72
C HIS A 131 7.68 -21.52 14.07
N LYS A 132 6.89 -20.51 14.41
CA LYS A 132 5.42 -20.54 14.26
C LYS A 132 5.04 -20.18 12.82
N GLU A 133 3.79 -20.40 12.45
CA GLU A 133 3.23 -19.86 11.21
C GLU A 133 3.52 -18.36 11.09
N SER A 134 3.92 -17.94 9.89
CA SER A 134 4.13 -16.54 9.57
C SER A 134 2.80 -15.76 9.66
N TYR A 135 2.86 -14.48 9.99
CA TYR A 135 1.66 -13.66 10.21
C TYR A 135 1.95 -12.16 10.03
N ILE A 136 0.89 -11.38 9.84
CA ILE A 136 0.95 -9.91 9.91
C ILE A 136 0.32 -9.49 11.25
N PRO A 137 1.06 -8.82 12.14
CA PRO A 137 0.48 -8.29 13.37
C PRO A 137 -0.62 -7.28 13.04
N ARG A 138 -1.73 -7.31 13.79
CA ARG A 138 -2.91 -6.45 13.56
C ARG A 138 -2.61 -4.94 13.43
N TRP A 139 -1.50 -4.47 13.99
CA TRP A 139 -1.12 -3.06 14.08
C TRP A 139 0.15 -2.73 13.29
N GLU A 140 0.67 -3.67 12.52
CA GLU A 140 1.87 -3.51 11.71
C GLU A 140 1.59 -3.93 10.27
N THR A 141 2.36 -3.42 9.32
CA THR A 141 2.29 -3.82 7.91
C THR A 141 3.37 -4.85 7.56
N SER A 142 4.10 -5.33 8.56
CA SER A 142 5.23 -6.22 8.35
C SER A 142 4.82 -7.69 8.45
N TYR A 143 5.30 -8.48 7.50
CA TYR A 143 5.13 -9.93 7.55
C TYR A 143 6.19 -10.52 8.46
N LYS A 144 5.78 -11.20 9.53
CA LYS A 144 6.68 -11.69 10.56
C LYS A 144 6.59 -13.20 10.73
N ARG A 145 7.73 -13.78 11.09
CA ARG A 145 7.86 -15.17 11.52
C ARG A 145 8.60 -15.22 12.84
N TYR A 146 8.00 -15.84 13.84
CA TYR A 146 8.52 -15.90 15.20
C TYR A 146 9.15 -17.26 15.51
N TYR A 147 10.31 -17.25 16.17
CA TYR A 147 11.08 -18.42 16.57
C TYR A 147 11.09 -18.54 18.11
N PRO A 148 10.22 -19.36 18.72
CA PRO A 148 10.03 -19.36 20.18
C PRO A 148 11.26 -19.78 20.99
N THR A 149 12.12 -20.63 20.43
CA THR A 149 13.29 -21.17 21.14
C THR A 149 14.40 -20.14 21.30
N SER A 150 14.66 -19.33 20.27
CA SER A 150 15.66 -18.27 20.27
C SER A 150 15.06 -16.90 20.59
N ASN A 151 13.73 -16.79 20.66
CA ASN A 151 13.01 -15.54 20.80
C ASN A 151 13.34 -14.50 19.71
N ASN A 152 13.71 -14.99 18.52
CA ASN A 152 14.00 -14.15 17.35
C ASN A 152 12.82 -14.06 16.40
N TYR A 153 12.92 -13.12 15.47
CA TYR A 153 11.97 -12.90 14.39
C TYR A 153 12.71 -12.68 13.07
N LEU A 154 12.12 -13.22 12.00
CA LEU A 154 12.34 -12.71 10.65
C LEU A 154 11.15 -11.81 10.29
N LYS A 155 11.45 -10.61 9.81
CA LYS A 155 10.47 -9.58 9.46
C LYS A 155 10.70 -9.14 8.02
N VAL A 156 9.63 -9.05 7.24
CA VAL A 156 9.64 -8.46 5.90
C VAL A 156 8.82 -7.18 5.91
N GLU A 157 9.45 -6.07 5.57
CA GLU A 157 8.84 -4.74 5.53
C GLU A 157 9.49 -3.92 4.42
N ASN A 158 8.70 -3.23 3.60
CA ASN A 158 9.18 -2.39 2.49
C ASN A 158 10.21 -3.12 1.61
N ASN A 159 9.85 -4.31 1.12
CA ASN A 159 10.70 -5.15 0.27
C ASN A 159 12.05 -5.55 0.89
N THR A 160 12.21 -5.42 2.22
CA THR A 160 13.47 -5.68 2.94
C THR A 160 13.25 -6.71 4.03
N VAL A 161 14.21 -7.63 4.17
CA VAL A 161 14.22 -8.64 5.24
C VAL A 161 15.05 -8.12 6.40
N TYR A 162 14.51 -8.23 7.60
CA TYR A 162 15.15 -7.86 8.84
C TYR A 162 15.17 -9.02 9.83
N MET A 163 16.23 -9.06 10.64
CA MET A 163 16.35 -9.93 11.80
C MET A 163 16.19 -9.06 13.06
N GLU A 164 15.38 -9.51 14.01
CA GLU A 164 15.24 -8.86 15.33
C GLU A 164 15.05 -9.94 16.41
N GLY A 165 15.41 -9.64 17.66
CA GLY A 165 15.24 -10.58 18.77
C GLY A 165 16.40 -10.54 19.77
N ASP A 166 16.46 -11.55 20.64
CA ASP A 166 17.42 -11.61 21.74
C ASP A 166 18.87 -11.75 21.27
N ASP A 167 19.09 -12.34 20.09
CA ASP A 167 20.42 -12.53 19.50
C ASP A 167 20.91 -11.32 18.68
N TYR A 168 20.11 -10.25 18.59
CA TYR A 168 20.38 -9.09 17.75
C TYR A 168 20.30 -7.78 18.54
N GLU A 169 21.28 -6.89 18.36
CA GLU A 169 21.21 -5.53 18.92
C GLU A 169 20.27 -4.64 18.07
N GLY A 170 18.97 -4.86 18.24
CA GLY A 170 17.92 -4.16 17.49
C GLY A 170 17.61 -4.78 16.13
N LEU A 171 17.11 -3.94 15.22
CA LEU A 171 16.67 -4.38 13.89
C LEU A 171 17.86 -4.44 12.92
N VAL A 172 18.22 -5.63 12.48
CA VAL A 172 19.34 -5.87 11.55
C VAL A 172 18.83 -6.06 10.14
N ASN A 173 19.23 -5.18 9.21
CA ASN A 173 18.91 -5.31 7.79
C ASN A 173 19.69 -6.46 7.16
N SER A 174 18.99 -7.40 6.53
CA SER A 174 19.55 -8.60 5.89
C SER A 174 19.63 -8.49 4.37
N GLY A 175 19.03 -7.47 3.77
CA GLY A 175 18.95 -7.25 2.33
C GLY A 175 17.52 -7.12 1.82
N THR A 176 17.40 -6.72 0.55
CA THR A 176 16.11 -6.66 -0.15
C THR A 176 15.65 -8.05 -0.61
N LEU A 177 14.34 -8.23 -0.81
CA LEU A 177 13.79 -9.50 -1.30
C LEU A 177 14.42 -9.90 -2.64
N ASP A 178 14.58 -8.98 -3.58
CA ASP A 178 15.17 -9.28 -4.90
C ASP A 178 16.59 -9.85 -4.78
N THR A 179 17.44 -9.17 -4.01
CA THR A 179 18.83 -9.60 -3.77
C THR A 179 18.87 -10.96 -3.09
N LEU A 180 17.96 -11.19 -2.13
CA LEU A 180 17.92 -12.44 -1.37
C LEU A 180 17.33 -13.60 -2.17
N TYR A 181 16.33 -13.37 -3.02
CA TYR A 181 15.82 -14.39 -3.94
C TYR A 181 16.92 -14.88 -4.88
N GLU A 182 17.73 -13.97 -5.44
CA GLU A 182 18.89 -14.33 -6.24
C GLU A 182 19.93 -15.11 -5.41
N THR A 183 20.29 -14.58 -4.23
CA THR A 183 21.30 -15.18 -3.35
C THR A 183 20.95 -16.60 -2.93
N TYR A 184 19.70 -16.85 -2.58
CA TYR A 184 19.21 -18.15 -2.12
C TYR A 184 18.63 -19.02 -3.23
N ASN A 185 18.70 -18.59 -4.50
CA ASN A 185 18.12 -19.26 -5.66
C ASN A 185 16.64 -19.64 -5.46
N VAL A 186 15.87 -18.75 -4.83
CA VAL A 186 14.43 -18.94 -4.63
C VAL A 186 13.74 -18.59 -5.95
N PRO A 187 13.17 -19.58 -6.66
CA PRO A 187 12.55 -19.33 -7.94
C PRO A 187 11.37 -18.38 -7.76
N ALA A 188 11.12 -17.57 -8.78
CA ALA A 188 9.81 -16.96 -8.89
C ALA A 188 8.76 -18.07 -8.90
N THR A 189 7.69 -17.88 -8.11
CA THR A 189 6.46 -18.59 -8.41
C THR A 189 6.08 -18.20 -9.84
N VAL A 190 5.55 -19.16 -10.58
CA VAL A 190 5.36 -19.03 -12.04
C VAL A 190 4.44 -17.85 -12.42
N ASP A 191 3.83 -17.18 -11.44
CA ASP A 191 2.88 -16.09 -11.62
C ASP A 191 3.36 -14.69 -11.19
N THR A 192 4.60 -14.45 -10.71
CA THR A 192 4.95 -13.14 -10.08
C THR A 192 6.20 -12.41 -10.57
N LEU A 193 6.61 -12.59 -11.83
CA LEU A 193 7.66 -11.74 -12.42
C LEU A 193 7.13 -10.94 -13.61
N GLN A 194 6.42 -9.83 -13.34
CA GLN A 194 6.54 -8.65 -14.17
C GLN A 194 6.76 -7.41 -13.30
N SER A 195 8.00 -6.92 -13.37
CA SER A 195 8.43 -5.62 -12.90
C SER A 195 7.40 -4.53 -13.18
N PHE A 196 7.16 -3.66 -12.20
CA PHE A 196 6.26 -2.49 -12.27
C PHE A 196 6.65 -1.42 -13.32
N GLU A 197 7.62 -1.67 -14.20
CA GLU A 197 7.89 -0.84 -15.37
C GLU A 197 6.99 -1.28 -16.54
N GLY A 198 5.80 -0.68 -16.64
CA GLY A 198 4.94 -0.81 -17.83
C GLY A 198 3.50 -1.23 -17.61
N HIS A 199 3.05 -1.41 -16.35
CA HIS A 199 1.65 -1.77 -16.07
C HIS A 199 0.72 -0.57 -16.24
N ASN A 200 -0.37 -0.76 -17.00
CA ASN A 200 -1.34 0.29 -17.27
C ASN A 200 -2.36 0.37 -16.12
N ILE A 201 -2.18 1.30 -15.18
CA ILE A 201 -3.24 1.64 -14.22
C ILE A 201 -4.26 2.52 -14.96
N TYR A 202 -5.45 1.98 -15.18
CA TYR A 202 -6.57 2.75 -15.72
C TYR A 202 -7.26 3.49 -14.58
N VAL A 203 -7.22 4.82 -14.63
CA VAL A 203 -7.95 5.67 -13.69
C VAL A 203 -9.26 6.11 -14.34
N ASN A 204 -10.37 5.60 -13.81
CA ASN A 204 -11.71 6.04 -14.20
C ASN A 204 -12.29 6.95 -13.11
N TYR A 205 -12.76 8.13 -13.50
CA TYR A 205 -13.54 8.99 -12.61
C TYR A 205 -15.01 8.67 -12.79
N ALA A 206 -15.65 8.13 -11.75
CA ALA A 206 -17.04 7.69 -11.81
C ALA A 206 -17.95 8.70 -11.11
N PHE A 207 -18.99 9.16 -11.81
CA PHE A 207 -20.16 9.79 -11.19
C PHE A 207 -21.22 8.71 -10.98
N ASN A 208 -21.58 8.44 -9.73
CA ASN A 208 -22.85 7.77 -9.45
C ASN A 208 -23.95 8.84 -9.50
N HIS A 209 -24.51 9.07 -10.68
CA HIS A 209 -25.82 9.70 -10.79
C HIS A 209 -26.86 8.71 -10.26
N LEU A 210 -27.07 8.71 -8.94
CA LEU A 210 -28.36 8.28 -8.40
C LEU A 210 -29.33 9.44 -8.67
N SER A 211 -30.04 9.34 -9.79
CA SER A 211 -31.20 10.17 -10.06
C SER A 211 -32.27 9.86 -9.01
N GLU A 212 -32.63 10.86 -8.20
CA GLU A 212 -34.00 11.06 -7.74
C GLU A 212 -34.52 12.38 -8.33
#